data_AF-A0A382M2X8-F1
#
_entry.id   AF-A0A382M2X8-F1
#
_cell.length_a   1.000
_cell.length_b   1.000
_cell.length_c   1.000
_cell.angle_alpha   90.00
_cell.angle_beta   90.00
_cell.angle_gamma   90.00
#
_symmetry.space_group_name_H-M   'P 1'
#
loop_
_entity.id
_entity.type
_entity.pdbx_description
1 polymer ?
#
loop_
_entity_poly.entity_id
_entity_poly.type
_entity_poly.pdbx_seq_one_letter_code
_entity_poly.pdbx_strand_id
1 'polypeptide(L)'
;MSGIRVTYSGLITFVFGVIGIITGMILTIILTRSLDPIEYGTWGLIMTIIGYVIIIEPVISYWTTRDVARKNLVGKTAIFSSTMFSCGGIIIYILIAYAFGYSTDANHSALVFASILVPVIFLNRTLMAINFGWKPHVVSYGLLAYGIFQIPFSLLFVFHLDMGVSGIIISTLIANVASMIIYAIYARDI
;
A
#
# COMPACT_ATOMS: atom_id res chain seq x y z
N MET A 1 -7.22 -21.47 -18.43
CA MET A 1 -6.20 -20.41 -18.38
C MET A 1 -5.26 -20.50 -19.60
N SER A 2 -5.78 -20.48 -20.83
CA SER A 2 -4.99 -20.75 -22.05
C SER A 2 -4.41 -19.51 -22.74
N GLY A 3 -4.35 -18.35 -22.06
CA GLY A 3 -3.91 -17.08 -22.66
C GLY A 3 -2.78 -16.34 -21.91
N ILE A 4 -2.29 -16.87 -20.78
CA ILE A 4 -1.23 -16.21 -20.01
C ILE A 4 0.13 -16.62 -20.57
N ARG A 5 0.85 -15.66 -21.15
CA ARG A 5 2.24 -15.84 -21.60
C ARG A 5 3.15 -15.76 -20.38
N VAL A 6 3.46 -16.90 -19.79
CA VAL A 6 4.21 -17.01 -18.52
C VAL A 6 5.56 -16.29 -18.58
N THR A 7 6.29 -16.43 -19.69
CA THR A 7 7.59 -15.77 -19.89
C THR A 7 7.47 -14.24 -19.95
N TYR A 8 6.42 -13.72 -20.59
CA TYR A 8 6.13 -12.29 -20.67
C TYR A 8 5.78 -11.71 -19.30
N SER A 9 4.86 -12.36 -18.58
CA SER A 9 4.48 -11.92 -17.23
C SER A 9 5.67 -11.97 -16.27
N GLY A 10 6.49 -13.03 -16.33
CA GLY A 10 7.69 -13.14 -15.51
C GLY A 10 8.72 -12.06 -15.80
N LEU A 11 8.99 -11.76 -17.08
CA LEU A 11 9.92 -10.70 -17.47
C LEU A 11 9.43 -9.32 -17.00
N ILE A 12 8.14 -9.03 -17.15
CA ILE A 12 7.56 -7.77 -16.67
C ILE A 12 7.72 -7.64 -15.15
N THR A 13 7.35 -8.68 -14.41
CA THR A 13 7.47 -8.68 -12.95
C THR A 13 8.92 -8.52 -12.51
N PHE A 14 9.88 -9.12 -13.23
CA PHE A 14 11.30 -8.93 -12.96
C PHE A 14 11.73 -7.47 -13.21
N VAL A 15 11.50 -6.93 -14.40
CA VAL A 15 11.93 -5.58 -14.78
C VAL A 15 11.31 -4.52 -13.85
N PHE A 16 10.00 -4.61 -13.60
CA PHE A 16 9.33 -3.66 -12.72
C PHE A 16 9.64 -3.90 -11.24
N GLY A 17 9.99 -5.13 -10.85
CA GLY A 17 10.56 -5.40 -9.53
C GLY A 17 11.89 -4.68 -9.32
N VAL A 18 12.79 -4.72 -10.31
CA VAL A 18 14.06 -3.98 -10.26
C VAL A 18 13.82 -2.48 -10.17
N ILE A 19 12.92 -1.93 -10.99
CA ILE A 19 12.53 -0.51 -10.91
C ILE A 19 11.93 -0.19 -9.54
N GLY A 20 11.09 -1.06 -8.99
CA GLY A 20 10.53 -0.93 -7.65
C GLY A 20 11.61 -0.78 -6.57
N ILE A 21 12.65 -1.61 -6.61
CA ILE A 21 13.80 -1.53 -5.69
C ILE A 21 14.49 -0.17 -5.82
N ILE A 22 14.77 0.27 -7.04
CA ILE A 22 15.41 1.57 -7.31
C ILE A 22 14.55 2.72 -6.76
N THR A 23 13.24 2.69 -7.01
CA THR A 23 12.33 3.73 -6.50
C THR A 23 12.27 3.76 -4.97
N GLY A 24 12.30 2.58 -4.32
CA GLY A 24 12.36 2.47 -2.87
C GLY A 24 13.65 3.06 -2.30
N MET A 25 14.79 2.78 -2.93
CA MET A 25 16.09 3.36 -2.54
C MET A 25 16.09 4.89 -2.67
N ILE A 26 15.56 5.43 -3.77
CA ILE A 26 15.44 6.88 -3.98
C ILE A 26 14.59 7.50 -2.87
N LEU A 27 13.44 6.89 -2.55
CA LEU A 27 12.59 7.35 -1.46
C LEU A 27 13.35 7.34 -0.12
N THR A 28 14.06 6.25 0.21
CA THR A 28 14.86 6.19 1.45
C THR A 28 15.88 7.32 1.52
N ILE A 29 16.55 7.64 0.41
CA ILE A 29 17.51 8.76 0.36
C ILE A 29 16.80 10.10 0.61
N ILE A 30 15.64 10.33 -0.01
CA ILE A 30 14.85 11.56 0.19
C ILE A 30 14.47 11.68 1.67
N LEU A 31 13.88 10.64 2.24
CA LEU A 31 13.41 10.66 3.63
C LEU A 31 14.56 10.86 4.62
N THR A 32 15.67 10.14 4.47
CA THR A 32 16.82 10.25 5.38
C THR A 32 17.58 11.58 5.27
N ARG A 33 17.44 12.29 4.14
CA ARG A 33 18.03 13.62 3.95
C ARG A 33 17.13 14.77 4.40
N SER A 34 15.81 14.58 4.35
CA SER A 34 14.85 15.64 4.62
C SER A 34 14.26 15.62 6.03
N LEU A 35 14.20 14.45 6.68
CA LEU A 35 13.55 14.30 7.99
C LEU A 35 14.56 14.31 9.13
N ASP A 36 14.11 14.81 10.27
CA ASP A 36 14.83 14.65 11.53
C ASP A 36 14.80 13.18 12.01
N PRO A 37 15.79 12.69 12.78
CA PRO A 37 15.80 11.30 13.26
C PRO A 37 14.53 10.89 14.02
N ILE A 38 13.91 11.80 14.79
CA ILE A 38 12.67 11.53 15.53
C ILE A 38 11.50 11.31 14.56
N GLU A 39 11.43 12.12 13.51
CA GLU A 39 10.39 12.01 12.47
C GLU A 39 10.55 10.74 11.65
N TYR A 40 11.79 10.43 11.23
CA TYR A 40 12.09 9.20 10.52
C TYR A 40 11.79 7.96 11.37
N GLY A 41 12.11 8.01 12.68
CA GLY A 41 11.74 6.98 13.65
C GLY A 41 10.23 6.81 13.80
N THR A 42 9.48 7.92 13.83
CA THR A 42 8.01 7.92 13.87
C THR A 42 7.43 7.26 12.63
N TRP A 43 7.98 7.53 11.43
CA TRP A 43 7.57 6.86 10.20
C TRP A 43 7.83 5.34 10.26
N GLY A 44 8.97 4.92 10.78
CA GLY A 44 9.26 3.49 11.00
C GLY A 44 8.28 2.82 11.95
N LEU A 45 7.90 3.50 13.03
CA LEU A 45 6.89 3.03 13.99
C LEU A 45 5.51 2.89 13.32
N ILE A 46 5.08 3.89 12.54
CA ILE A 46 3.84 3.84 11.76
C ILE A 46 3.81 2.59 10.87
N MET A 47 4.86 2.36 10.08
CA MET A 47 4.93 1.21 9.18
C MET A 47 4.91 -0.11 9.93
N THR A 48 5.49 -0.16 11.13
CA THR A 48 5.47 -1.35 12.01
C THR A 48 4.05 -1.64 12.52
N ILE A 49 3.35 -0.64 13.05
CA ILE A 49 1.96 -0.80 13.51
C ILE A 49 1.04 -1.20 12.34
N ILE A 50 1.17 -0.52 11.20
CA ILE A 50 0.44 -0.85 9.97
C ILE A 50 0.70 -2.32 9.58
N GLY A 51 1.95 -2.78 9.66
CA GLY A 51 2.33 -4.17 9.41
C GLY A 51 1.59 -5.17 10.31
N TYR A 52 1.48 -4.89 11.61
CA TYR A 52 0.74 -5.72 12.54
C TYR A 52 -0.76 -5.76 12.24
N VAL A 53 -1.36 -4.62 11.90
CA VAL A 53 -2.80 -4.52 11.62
C VAL A 53 -3.17 -5.27 10.34
N ILE A 54 -2.29 -5.23 9.32
CA ILE A 54 -2.55 -5.84 8.02
C ILE A 54 -2.30 -7.35 8.02
N ILE A 55 -1.78 -7.95 9.10
CA ILE A 55 -1.51 -9.40 9.16
C ILE A 55 -2.75 -10.27 8.88
N ILE A 56 -3.95 -9.74 9.11
CA ILE A 56 -5.23 -10.42 8.85
C ILE A 56 -5.72 -10.27 7.39
N GLU A 57 -5.20 -9.31 6.63
CA GLU A 57 -5.61 -9.06 5.25
C GLU A 57 -5.44 -10.27 4.30
N PRO A 58 -4.37 -11.10 4.41
CA PRO A 58 -4.21 -12.33 3.62
C PRO A 58 -5.38 -13.30 3.70
N VAL A 59 -6.17 -13.25 4.79
CA VAL A 59 -7.39 -14.05 4.90
C VAL A 59 -8.34 -13.74 3.75
N ILE A 60 -8.45 -12.49 3.31
CA ILE A 60 -9.34 -12.10 2.20
C ILE A 60 -8.64 -12.32 0.85
N SER A 61 -7.42 -11.80 0.69
CA SER A 61 -6.73 -11.81 -0.61
C SER A 61 -6.38 -13.22 -1.09
N TYR A 62 -6.11 -14.17 -0.19
CA TYR A 62 -5.85 -15.57 -0.55
C TYR A 62 -7.06 -16.22 -1.24
N TRP A 63 -8.24 -16.20 -0.59
CA TRP A 63 -9.44 -16.79 -1.17
C TRP A 63 -9.90 -16.04 -2.42
N THR A 64 -9.73 -14.72 -2.43
CA THR A 64 -10.06 -13.88 -3.59
C THR A 64 -9.24 -14.28 -4.81
N THR A 65 -7.91 -14.39 -4.66
CA THR A 65 -7.01 -14.81 -5.75
C THR A 65 -7.44 -16.18 -6.30
N ARG A 66 -7.71 -17.13 -5.40
CA ARG A 66 -8.07 -18.50 -5.76
C ARG A 66 -9.40 -18.57 -6.52
N ASP A 67 -10.41 -17.83 -6.07
CA ASP A 67 -11.75 -17.91 -6.65
C ASP A 67 -11.85 -17.11 -7.95
N VAL A 68 -11.12 -15.99 -8.07
CA VAL A 68 -10.96 -15.25 -9.32
C VAL A 68 -10.22 -16.10 -10.36
N ALA A 69 -9.17 -16.82 -9.97
CA ALA A 69 -8.48 -17.77 -10.84
C ALA A 69 -9.41 -18.88 -11.38
N ARG A 70 -10.45 -19.24 -10.61
CA ARG A 70 -11.49 -20.21 -11.01
C ARG A 70 -12.64 -19.58 -11.82
N LYS A 71 -12.55 -18.29 -12.15
CA LYS A 71 -13.57 -17.50 -12.88
C LYS A 71 -14.88 -17.28 -12.11
N ASN A 72 -14.84 -17.33 -10.79
CA ASN A 72 -15.99 -16.97 -9.97
C ASN A 72 -16.06 -15.45 -9.79
N LEU A 73 -17.27 -14.88 -9.84
CA LEU A 73 -17.53 -13.45 -9.70
C LEU A 73 -17.47 -13.00 -8.23
N VAL A 74 -16.28 -13.05 -7.62
CA VAL A 74 -16.07 -12.73 -6.19
C VAL A 74 -15.52 -11.32 -5.98
N GLY A 75 -15.10 -10.61 -7.04
CA GLY A 75 -14.41 -9.32 -6.92
C GLY A 75 -15.17 -8.26 -6.10
N LYS A 76 -16.49 -8.11 -6.31
CA LYS A 76 -17.32 -7.16 -5.55
C LYS A 76 -17.43 -7.54 -4.08
N THR A 77 -17.62 -8.82 -3.79
CA THR A 77 -17.71 -9.34 -2.41
C THR A 77 -16.38 -9.18 -1.69
N ALA A 78 -15.26 -9.44 -2.36
CA ALA A 78 -13.93 -9.25 -1.79
C ALA A 78 -13.68 -7.79 -1.40
N ILE A 79 -14.04 -6.83 -2.25
CA ILE A 79 -13.94 -5.39 -1.94
C ILE A 79 -14.82 -5.05 -0.73
N PHE A 80 -16.06 -5.52 -0.70
CA PHE A 80 -16.97 -5.27 0.42
C PHE A 80 -16.43 -5.84 1.75
N SER A 81 -15.97 -7.09 1.73
CA SER A 81 -15.34 -7.73 2.89
C SER A 81 -14.08 -6.99 3.34
N SER A 82 -13.23 -6.55 2.40
CA SER A 82 -12.03 -5.78 2.72
C SER A 82 -12.37 -4.47 3.43
N THR A 83 -13.38 -3.74 2.96
CA THR A 83 -13.83 -2.51 3.62
C THR A 83 -14.29 -2.81 5.05
N MET A 84 -15.08 -3.87 5.26
CA MET A 84 -15.57 -4.26 6.58
C MET A 84 -14.43 -4.61 7.55
N PHE A 85 -13.45 -5.40 7.10
CA PHE A 85 -12.27 -5.74 7.92
C PHE A 85 -11.38 -4.52 8.17
N SER A 86 -11.29 -3.61 7.22
CA SER A 86 -10.51 -2.38 7.40
C SER A 86 -11.06 -1.47 8.50
N CYS A 87 -12.38 -1.42 8.69
CA CYS A 87 -12.98 -0.70 9.82
C CYS A 87 -12.48 -1.25 11.17
N GLY A 88 -12.41 -2.57 11.30
CA GLY A 88 -11.80 -3.22 12.46
C GLY A 88 -10.30 -2.93 12.58
N GLY A 89 -9.60 -2.94 11.46
CA GLY A 89 -8.18 -2.60 11.38
C GLY A 89 -7.87 -1.18 11.88
N ILE A 90 -8.71 -0.19 11.53
CA ILE A 90 -8.57 1.20 12.01
C ILE A 90 -8.68 1.26 13.53
N ILE A 91 -9.66 0.56 14.12
CA ILE A 91 -9.86 0.54 15.57
C ILE A 91 -8.63 -0.05 16.27
N ILE A 92 -8.13 -1.19 15.79
CA ILE A 92 -6.93 -1.84 16.33
C ILE A 92 -5.71 -0.93 16.18
N TYR A 93 -5.55 -0.30 15.01
CA TYR A 93 -4.46 0.64 14.76
C TYR A 93 -4.47 1.79 15.76
N ILE A 94 -5.62 2.43 15.98
CA ILE A 94 -5.75 3.56 16.91
C ILE A 94 -5.45 3.13 18.35
N LEU A 95 -5.91 1.95 18.78
CA LEU A 95 -5.61 1.41 20.11
C LEU A 95 -4.11 1.22 20.32
N ILE A 96 -3.41 0.66 19.34
CA ILE A 96 -1.96 0.47 19.38
C ILE A 96 -1.25 1.84 19.35
N ALA A 97 -1.66 2.73 18.44
CA ALA A 97 -1.09 4.08 18.33
C ALA A 97 -1.23 4.88 19.64
N TYR A 98 -2.35 4.74 20.35
CA TYR A 98 -2.54 5.33 21.66
C TYR A 98 -1.60 4.73 22.70
N ALA A 99 -1.50 3.39 22.78
CA ALA A 99 -0.62 2.72 23.72
C ALA A 99 0.86 3.12 23.55
N PHE A 100 1.35 3.15 22.30
CA PHE A 100 2.74 3.51 21.99
C PHE A 100 3.01 5.01 22.04
N GLY A 101 1.98 5.84 21.85
CA GLY A 101 2.09 7.30 21.90
C GLY A 101 2.46 7.84 23.28
N TYR A 102 2.20 7.10 24.37
CA TYR A 102 2.64 7.48 25.73
C TYR A 102 4.06 7.04 26.07
N SER A 103 4.58 6.03 25.37
CA SER A 103 5.87 5.41 25.69
C SER A 103 7.02 5.89 24.81
N THR A 104 6.73 6.74 23.82
CA THR A 104 7.70 7.16 22.79
C THR A 104 7.66 8.67 22.60
N ASP A 105 8.79 9.29 22.26
CA ASP A 105 8.89 10.71 21.87
C ASP A 105 8.28 11.00 20.47
N ALA A 106 7.55 10.04 19.90
CA ALA A 106 6.96 10.12 18.58
C ALA A 106 5.79 11.11 18.55
N ASN A 107 5.61 11.80 17.42
CA ASN A 107 4.51 12.74 17.27
C ASN A 107 3.15 12.02 17.25
N HIS A 108 2.41 12.12 18.36
CA HIS A 108 1.12 11.47 18.54
C HIS A 108 0.09 11.86 17.46
N SER A 109 0.09 13.12 17.03
CA SER A 109 -0.83 13.59 15.98
C SER A 109 -0.57 12.89 14.65
N ALA A 110 0.69 12.70 14.28
CA ALA A 110 1.08 11.99 13.07
C ALA A 110 0.75 10.49 13.15
N LEU A 111 0.92 9.87 14.33
CA LEU A 111 0.56 8.47 14.56
C LEU A 111 -0.93 8.22 14.33
N VAL A 112 -1.80 9.05 14.91
CA VAL A 112 -3.25 8.96 14.71
C VAL A 112 -3.63 9.27 13.26
N PHE A 113 -3.00 10.27 12.65
CA PHE A 113 -3.26 10.64 11.25
C PHE A 113 -2.96 9.49 10.28
N ALA A 114 -1.91 8.71 10.51
CA ALA A 114 -1.56 7.56 9.69
C ALA A 114 -2.61 6.42 9.68
N SER A 115 -3.62 6.46 10.57
CA SER A 115 -4.76 5.51 10.52
C SER A 115 -5.50 5.52 9.18
N ILE A 116 -5.47 6.65 8.45
CA ILE A 116 -6.05 6.78 7.10
C ILE A 116 -5.43 5.83 6.08
N LEU A 117 -4.16 5.41 6.30
CA LEU A 117 -3.48 4.46 5.42
C LEU A 117 -4.02 3.04 5.54
N VAL A 118 -4.56 2.67 6.71
CA VAL A 118 -5.06 1.32 6.98
C VAL A 118 -6.11 0.87 5.95
N PRO A 119 -7.26 1.56 5.77
CA PRO A 119 -8.27 1.14 4.81
C PRO A 119 -7.77 1.19 3.37
N VAL A 120 -6.93 2.17 3.05
CA VAL A 120 -6.35 2.34 1.72
C VAL A 120 -5.46 1.15 1.36
N ILE A 121 -4.60 0.69 2.28
CA ILE A 121 -3.71 -0.44 2.01
C ILE A 121 -4.50 -1.76 1.95
N PHE A 122 -5.50 -1.96 2.83
CA PHE A 122 -6.39 -3.13 2.77
C PHE A 122 -7.07 -3.26 1.39
N LEU A 123 -7.67 -2.17 0.92
CA LEU A 123 -8.32 -2.12 -0.38
C LEU A 123 -7.32 -2.32 -1.53
N ASN A 124 -6.14 -1.69 -1.45
CA ASN A 124 -5.10 -1.86 -2.47
C ASN A 124 -4.66 -3.33 -2.59
N ARG A 125 -4.42 -4.02 -1.47
CA ARG A 125 -4.05 -5.44 -1.47
C ARG A 125 -5.16 -6.35 -1.99
N THR A 126 -6.41 -6.06 -1.65
CA THR A 126 -7.57 -6.81 -2.19
C THR A 126 -7.69 -6.65 -3.71
N LEU A 127 -7.56 -5.42 -4.22
CA LEU A 127 -7.57 -5.16 -5.66
C LEU A 127 -6.36 -5.79 -6.38
N MET A 128 -5.20 -5.78 -5.73
CA MET A 128 -4.01 -6.49 -6.20
C MET A 128 -4.28 -8.00 -6.31
N ALA A 129 -4.92 -8.60 -5.31
CA ALA A 129 -5.25 -10.02 -5.28
C ALA A 129 -6.24 -10.44 -6.39
N ILE A 130 -7.25 -9.61 -6.66
CA ILE A 130 -8.18 -9.80 -7.78
C ILE A 130 -7.40 -9.84 -9.10
N ASN A 131 -6.55 -8.84 -9.34
CA ASN A 131 -5.76 -8.77 -10.57
C ASN A 131 -4.73 -9.91 -10.67
N PHE A 132 -4.14 -10.32 -9.55
CA PHE A 132 -3.20 -11.43 -9.51
C PHE A 132 -3.85 -12.76 -9.89
N GLY A 133 -5.09 -13.01 -9.46
CA GLY A 133 -5.86 -14.20 -9.82
C GLY A 133 -6.22 -14.29 -11.31
N TRP A 134 -6.23 -13.16 -12.04
CA TRP A 134 -6.59 -13.12 -13.46
C TRP A 134 -5.39 -12.91 -14.39
N LYS A 135 -4.65 -11.80 -14.22
CA LYS A 135 -3.52 -11.39 -15.05
C LYS A 135 -2.36 -10.90 -14.16
N PRO A 136 -1.48 -11.80 -13.70
CA PRO A 136 -0.44 -11.50 -12.69
C PRO A 136 0.43 -10.28 -13.00
N HIS A 137 0.77 -10.03 -14.27
CA HIS A 137 1.57 -8.89 -14.69
C HIS A 137 0.94 -7.51 -14.38
N VAL A 138 -0.38 -7.44 -14.11
CA VAL A 138 -1.07 -6.20 -13.78
C VAL A 138 -0.63 -5.68 -12.41
N VAL A 139 -0.29 -6.60 -11.50
CA VAL A 139 0.28 -6.24 -10.19
C VAL A 139 1.52 -5.38 -10.35
N SER A 140 2.35 -5.70 -11.34
CA SER A 140 3.58 -4.96 -11.61
C SER A 140 3.31 -3.54 -12.15
N TYR A 141 2.24 -3.33 -12.92
CA TYR A 141 1.83 -1.97 -13.34
C TYR A 141 1.40 -1.11 -12.16
N GLY A 142 0.64 -1.67 -11.22
CA GLY A 142 0.21 -0.94 -10.02
C GLY A 142 1.37 -0.60 -9.08
N LEU A 143 2.36 -1.50 -8.95
CA LEU A 143 3.57 -1.24 -8.17
C LEU A 143 4.44 -0.14 -8.82
N LEU A 144 4.53 -0.13 -10.14
CA LEU A 144 5.24 0.92 -10.88
C LEU A 144 4.55 2.28 -10.68
N ALA A 145 3.22 2.34 -10.79
CA ALA A 145 2.49 3.57 -10.53
C ALA A 145 2.62 4.05 -9.09
N TYR A 146 2.64 3.14 -8.12
CA TYR A 146 2.94 3.50 -6.74
C TYR A 146 4.29 4.24 -6.64
N GLY A 147 5.37 3.69 -7.20
CA GLY A 147 6.69 4.32 -7.18
C GLY A 147 6.75 5.66 -7.92
N ILE A 148 6.14 5.76 -9.11
CA ILE A 148 6.11 7.00 -9.92
C ILE A 148 5.39 8.13 -9.20
N PHE A 149 4.30 7.84 -8.49
CA PHE A 149 3.57 8.87 -7.75
C PHE A 149 4.20 9.15 -6.39
N GLN A 150 4.75 8.14 -5.71
CA GLN A 150 5.31 8.34 -4.38
C GLN A 150 6.49 9.30 -4.37
N ILE A 151 7.42 9.20 -5.33
CA ILE A 151 8.65 10.00 -5.33
C ILE A 151 8.37 11.51 -5.51
N PRO A 152 7.64 11.97 -6.55
CA PRO A 152 7.40 13.39 -6.76
C PRO A 152 6.56 14.00 -5.64
N PHE A 153 5.55 13.28 -5.14
CA PHE A 153 4.73 13.79 -4.04
C PHE A 153 5.52 13.81 -2.73
N SER A 154 6.41 12.85 -2.49
CA SER A 154 7.31 12.91 -1.35
C SER A 154 8.26 14.10 -1.44
N LEU A 155 8.82 14.40 -2.61
CA LEU A 155 9.63 15.61 -2.81
C LEU A 155 8.81 16.88 -2.58
N LEU A 156 7.57 16.93 -3.08
CA LEU A 156 6.71 18.10 -2.92
C LEU A 156 6.33 18.32 -1.44
N PHE A 157 5.80 17.32 -0.76
CA PHE A 157 5.26 17.48 0.59
C PHE A 157 6.35 17.47 1.67
N VAL A 158 7.38 16.63 1.52
CA VAL A 158 8.43 16.49 2.54
C VAL A 158 9.51 17.54 2.35
N PHE A 159 10.00 17.73 1.12
CA PHE A 159 11.15 18.63 0.88
C PHE A 159 10.75 20.07 0.56
N HIS A 160 9.66 20.31 -0.17
CA HIS A 160 9.28 21.69 -0.55
C HIS A 160 8.34 22.36 0.46
N LEU A 161 7.47 21.58 1.12
CA LEU A 161 6.46 22.09 2.04
C LEU A 161 6.79 21.82 3.52
N ASP A 162 7.93 21.19 3.81
CA ASP A 162 8.44 20.88 5.16
C ASP A 162 7.38 20.22 6.08
N MET A 163 6.49 19.38 5.52
CA MET A 163 5.39 18.76 6.26
C MET A 163 5.83 17.55 7.12
N GLY A 164 7.13 17.25 7.15
CA GLY A 164 7.70 16.14 7.92
C GLY A 164 7.00 14.79 7.65
N VAL A 165 6.70 14.05 8.71
CA VAL A 165 6.02 12.74 8.65
C VAL A 165 4.65 12.81 7.98
N SER A 166 3.89 13.88 8.22
CA SER A 166 2.56 14.06 7.63
C SER A 166 2.63 14.14 6.10
N GLY A 167 3.69 14.75 5.56
CA GLY A 167 3.94 14.78 4.11
C GLY A 167 4.15 13.39 3.51
N ILE A 168 4.84 12.49 4.22
CA ILE A 168 5.06 11.10 3.80
C ILE A 168 3.74 10.32 3.79
N ILE A 169 2.91 10.51 4.82
CA ILE A 169 1.59 9.87 4.92
C ILE A 169 0.71 10.28 3.73
N ILE A 170 0.67 11.56 3.37
CA ILE A 170 -0.10 12.04 2.22
C ILE A 170 0.48 11.49 0.90
N SER A 171 1.80 11.50 0.75
CA SER A 171 2.48 10.96 -0.44
C SER A 171 2.18 9.48 -0.65
N THR A 172 2.23 8.70 0.42
CA THR A 172 1.92 7.26 0.40
C THR A 172 0.44 6.98 0.16
N LEU A 173 -0.45 7.82 0.68
CA LEU A 173 -1.88 7.74 0.38
C LEU A 173 -2.13 7.96 -1.12
N ILE A 174 -1.58 9.02 -1.71
CA ILE A 174 -1.74 9.33 -3.14
C ILE A 174 -1.17 8.21 -3.99
N ALA A 175 0.02 7.71 -3.65
CA ALA A 175 0.64 6.60 -4.36
C ALA A 175 -0.22 5.32 -4.33
N ASN A 176 -0.81 4.98 -3.17
CA ASN A 176 -1.74 3.86 -3.07
C ASN A 176 -3.00 4.09 -3.90
N VAL A 177 -3.56 5.31 -3.91
CA VAL A 177 -4.73 5.66 -4.74
C VAL A 177 -4.41 5.53 -6.22
N ALA A 178 -3.25 6.02 -6.69
CA ALA A 178 -2.82 5.85 -8.07
C ALA A 178 -2.71 4.38 -8.47
N SER A 179 -2.11 3.56 -7.60
CA SER A 179 -2.03 2.10 -7.78
C SER A 179 -3.43 1.44 -7.82
N MET A 180 -4.34 1.85 -6.93
CA MET A 180 -5.72 1.36 -6.91
C MET A 180 -6.48 1.70 -8.19
N ILE A 181 -6.28 2.90 -8.75
CA ILE A 181 -6.91 3.30 -10.02
C ILE A 181 -6.49 2.35 -11.14
N ILE A 182 -5.19 2.03 -11.23
CA ILE A 182 -4.70 1.05 -12.21
C ILE A 182 -5.36 -0.31 -12.00
N TYR A 183 -5.38 -0.81 -10.75
CA TYR A 183 -6.01 -2.10 -10.46
C TYR A 183 -7.51 -2.10 -10.76
N ALA A 184 -8.22 -1.00 -10.50
CA ALA A 184 -9.63 -0.88 -10.77
C ALA A 184 -9.94 -0.85 -12.28
N ILE A 185 -9.09 -0.20 -13.09
CA ILE A 185 -9.23 -0.17 -14.55
C ILE A 185 -9.11 -1.60 -15.11
N TYR A 186 -8.09 -2.34 -14.71
CA TYR A 186 -7.87 -3.71 -15.20
C TYR A 186 -8.84 -4.73 -14.58
N ALA A 187 -9.36 -4.49 -13.38
CA ALA A 187 -10.36 -5.35 -12.76
C ALA A 187 -11.76 -5.22 -13.37
N ARG A 188 -12.05 -4.18 -14.19
CA ARG A 188 -13.34 -4.04 -14.88
C ARG A 188 -13.64 -5.16 -15.87
N ASP A 189 -12.60 -5.83 -16.35
CA ASP A 189 -12.68 -6.90 -17.33
C ASP A 189 -13.01 -8.28 -16.68
N ILE A 190 -13.27 -8.32 -15.37
CA ILE A 190 -13.57 -9.51 -14.55
C ILE A 190 -15.03 -9.45 -14.08
#